data_AF-A0A485AIM1-F1
#
_entry.id   AF-A0A485AIM1-F1
#
_cell.length_a   1.000
_cell.length_b   1.000
_cell.length_c   1.000
_cell.angle_alpha   90.00
_cell.angle_beta   90.00
_cell.angle_gamma   90.00
#
_symmetry.space_group_name_H-M   'P 1'
#
loop_
_entity.id
_entity.type
_entity.pdbx_description
1 polymer ?
#
loop_
_entity_poly.entity_id
_entity_poly.type
_entity_poly.pdbx_seq_one_letter_code
_entity_poly.pdbx_strand_id
1 'polypeptide(L)'
;MFGLDAFHLARIQFAFTVSFHIIFPAITIGLASYLAVLEGLWLKTKNPVWRSLYHFWSKIFAVNFGMGVVSGLVMAYQFGTNWSGFSEFAGSITGPLLTYEVLTAFFLEAGFLGVMLFGWNRVSPGMHFFATCMVALGDHHLDLLDPRLQQLDADAAGI
;
A
#
# COMPACT_ATOMS: atom_id res chain seq x y z
N MET A 1 4.78 26.47 32.68
CA MET A 1 4.40 26.06 31.31
C MET A 1 5.19 24.81 30.99
N PHE A 2 4.54 23.72 30.56
CA PHE A 2 5.19 22.43 30.35
C PHE A 2 6.48 22.59 29.53
N GLY A 3 7.63 22.16 30.06
CA GLY A 3 8.96 22.33 29.47
C GLY A 3 9.19 21.43 28.23
N LEU A 4 8.19 21.34 27.36
CA LEU A 4 8.27 20.59 26.13
C LEU A 4 8.93 21.49 25.08
N ASP A 5 10.18 21.17 24.77
CA ASP A 5 10.92 21.79 23.67
C ASP A 5 10.30 21.41 22.31
N ALA A 6 10.50 22.26 21.30
CA ALA A 6 9.96 22.08 19.95
C ALA A 6 10.33 20.71 19.36
N PHE A 7 11.52 20.20 19.70
CA PHE A 7 11.96 18.86 19.31
C PHE A 7 11.09 17.74 19.88
N HIS A 8 10.65 17.85 21.14
CA HIS A 8 9.77 16.85 21.76
C HIS A 8 8.37 16.87 21.14
N LEU A 9 7.85 18.05 20.81
CA LEU A 9 6.56 18.18 20.09
C LEU A 9 6.63 17.58 18.69
N ALA A 10 7.71 17.84 17.94
CA ALA A 10 7.91 17.27 16.61
C ALA A 10 7.93 15.73 16.64
N ARG A 11 8.57 15.13 17.65
CA ARG A 11 8.59 13.66 17.83
C ARG A 11 7.22 13.08 18.14
N ILE A 12 6.47 13.69 19.05
CA ILE A 12 5.13 13.21 19.42
C ILE A 12 4.17 13.34 18.22
N GLN A 13 4.22 14.47 17.51
CA GLN A 13 3.40 14.69 16.32
C GLN A 13 3.71 13.68 15.21
N PHE A 14 5.01 13.42 14.97
CA PHE A 14 5.43 12.45 13.97
C PHE A 14 5.04 11.02 14.36
N ALA A 15 5.27 10.62 15.62
CA ALA A 15 4.89 9.31 16.13
C ALA A 15 3.37 9.06 16.04
N PHE A 16 2.55 10.07 16.37
CA PHE A 16 1.10 9.99 16.20
C PHE A 16 0.72 9.80 14.73
N THR A 17 1.32 10.58 13.83
CA THR A 17 1.00 10.55 12.40
C THR A 17 1.38 9.21 11.77
N VAL A 18 2.58 8.69 12.06
CA VAL A 18 3.06 7.39 11.58
C VAL A 18 2.21 6.24 12.12
N SER A 19 1.88 6.27 13.42
CA SER A 19 1.07 5.21 14.04
C SER A 19 -0.33 5.13 13.43
N PHE A 20 -0.96 6.27 13.12
CA PHE A 20 -2.24 6.28 12.42
C PHE A 20 -2.10 5.89 10.96
N HIS A 21 -1.06 6.37 10.27
CA HIS A 21 -0.88 6.09 8.85
C HIS A 21 -0.73 4.60 8.60
N ILE A 22 0.14 3.89 9.32
CA ILE A 22 0.48 2.48 9.04
C ILE A 22 -0.72 1.52 9.09
N ILE A 23 -1.74 1.86 9.87
CA ILE A 23 -2.96 1.06 10.02
C ILE A 23 -3.71 1.00 8.68
N PHE A 24 -3.77 2.10 7.94
CA PHE A 24 -4.55 2.15 6.69
C PHE A 24 -3.92 1.26 5.59
N PRO A 25 -2.63 1.39 5.21
CA PRO A 25 -1.98 0.50 4.24
C PRO A 25 -1.99 -0.98 4.66
N ALA A 26 -1.74 -1.28 5.95
CA ALA A 26 -1.76 -2.67 6.41
C ALA A 26 -3.14 -3.33 6.19
N ILE A 27 -4.22 -2.57 6.43
CA ILE A 27 -5.58 -3.03 6.20
C ILE A 27 -5.89 -3.12 4.69
N THR A 28 -5.42 -2.19 3.85
CA THR A 28 -5.66 -2.27 2.40
C THR A 28 -4.98 -3.48 1.78
N ILE A 29 -3.73 -3.79 2.12
CA ILE A 29 -3.01 -4.97 1.60
C ILE A 29 -3.78 -6.27 1.91
N GLY A 30 -4.25 -6.42 3.16
CA GLY A 30 -5.05 -7.58 3.57
C GLY A 30 -6.41 -7.66 2.85
N LEU A 31 -7.10 -6.54 2.68
CA LEU A 31 -8.39 -6.49 1.97
C LEU A 31 -8.25 -6.69 0.46
N ALA A 32 -7.17 -6.22 -0.15
CA ALA A 32 -6.89 -6.39 -1.57
C ALA A 32 -6.75 -7.87 -1.93
N SER A 33 -5.92 -8.60 -1.17
CA SER A 33 -5.75 -10.05 -1.35
C SER A 33 -7.06 -10.82 -1.09
N TYR A 34 -7.85 -10.42 -0.08
CA TYR A 34 -9.15 -11.02 0.20
C TYR A 34 -10.17 -10.78 -0.93
N LEU A 35 -10.24 -9.57 -1.48
CA LEU A 35 -11.10 -9.23 -2.61
C LEU A 35 -10.70 -10.00 -3.87
N ALA A 36 -9.40 -10.22 -4.08
CA ALA A 36 -8.89 -11.06 -5.17
C ALA A 36 -9.37 -12.51 -5.08
N VAL A 37 -9.33 -13.10 -3.89
CA VAL A 37 -9.83 -14.46 -3.66
C VAL A 37 -11.35 -14.54 -3.87
N LEU A 38 -12.12 -13.57 -3.37
CA LEU A 38 -13.58 -13.51 -3.57
C LEU A 38 -13.96 -13.43 -5.05
N GLU A 39 -13.23 -12.62 -5.83
CA GLU A 39 -13.45 -12.49 -7.27
C GLU A 39 -13.09 -13.79 -8.02
N GLY A 40 -11.98 -14.44 -7.65
CA GLY A 40 -11.60 -15.74 -8.21
C GLY A 40 -12.61 -16.86 -7.90
N LEU A 41 -13.15 -16.89 -6.68
CA LEU A 41 -14.22 -17.81 -6.30
C LEU A 41 -15.52 -17.50 -7.06
N TRP A 42 -15.86 -16.23 -7.26
CA TRP A 42 -17.01 -15.84 -8.06
C TRP A 42 -16.89 -16.33 -9.51
N LEU A 43 -15.71 -16.22 -10.13
CA LEU A 43 -15.50 -16.69 -11.51
C LEU A 43 -15.62 -18.22 -11.64
N LYS A 44 -15.13 -18.95 -10.63
CA LYS A 44 -15.20 -20.42 -10.63
C LYS A 44 -16.60 -20.95 -10.33
N THR A 45 -17.30 -20.35 -9.37
CA THR A 45 -18.60 -20.88 -8.88
C THR A 45 -19.81 -20.17 -9.50
N LYS A 46 -19.64 -18.96 -10.06
CA LYS A 46 -20.71 -18.07 -10.54
C LYS A 46 -21.82 -17.78 -9.52
N ASN A 47 -21.56 -18.01 -8.23
CA ASN A 47 -22.55 -17.84 -7.17
C ASN A 47 -22.71 -16.35 -6.82
N PRO A 48 -23.94 -15.80 -6.83
CA PRO A 48 -24.19 -14.38 -6.56
C PRO A 48 -23.81 -13.92 -5.14
N VAL A 49 -23.63 -14.84 -4.18
CA VAL A 49 -23.21 -14.53 -2.82
C VAL A 49 -21.81 -13.89 -2.82
N TRP A 50 -20.84 -14.49 -3.53
CA TRP A 50 -19.46 -13.98 -3.60
C TRP A 50 -19.39 -12.56 -4.19
N ARG A 51 -20.23 -12.28 -5.17
CA ARG A 51 -20.37 -10.95 -5.77
C ARG A 51 -20.89 -9.91 -4.77
N SER A 52 -21.87 -10.27 -3.96
CA SER A 52 -22.40 -9.35 -2.95
C SER A 52 -21.37 -9.06 -1.86
N LEU A 53 -20.62 -10.07 -1.43
CA LEU A 53 -19.51 -9.88 -0.49
C LEU A 53 -18.43 -8.96 -1.08
N TYR A 54 -18.02 -9.19 -2.33
CA TYR A 54 -17.03 -8.36 -3.00
C TYR A 54 -17.45 -6.88 -3.04
N HIS A 55 -18.68 -6.57 -3.45
CA HIS A 55 -19.17 -5.17 -3.50
C HIS A 55 -19.31 -4.52 -2.12
N PHE A 56 -19.55 -5.31 -1.06
CA PHE A 56 -19.58 -4.80 0.30
C PHE A 56 -18.18 -4.42 0.77
N TRP A 57 -17.21 -5.33 0.61
CA TRP A 57 -15.84 -5.12 1.07
C TRP A 57 -15.07 -4.11 0.21
N SER A 58 -15.37 -3.99 -1.08
CA SER A 58 -14.72 -3.01 -1.96
C SER A 58 -15.02 -1.55 -1.58
N LYS A 59 -16.20 -1.26 -1.02
CA LYS A 59 -16.54 0.08 -0.50
C LYS A 59 -15.68 0.43 0.71
N ILE A 60 -15.51 -0.51 1.64
CA ILE A 60 -14.69 -0.31 2.85
C ILE A 60 -13.23 -0.12 2.44
N PHE A 61 -12.75 -0.94 1.51
CA PHE A 61 -11.41 -0.82 0.93
C PHE A 61 -11.18 0.56 0.31
N ALA A 62 -12.12 1.09 -0.48
CA ALA A 62 -11.99 2.40 -1.11
C ALA A 62 -11.87 3.55 -0.08
N VAL A 63 -12.66 3.51 0.99
CA VAL A 63 -12.60 4.52 2.06
C VAL A 63 -11.27 4.43 2.81
N ASN A 64 -10.83 3.21 3.14
CA ASN A 64 -9.59 2.98 3.86
C ASN A 64 -8.37 3.41 3.04
N PHE A 65 -8.38 3.11 1.74
CA PHE A 65 -7.38 3.56 0.78
C PHE A 65 -7.30 5.09 0.73
N GLY A 66 -8.44 5.78 0.60
CA GLY A 66 -8.51 7.25 0.61
C GLY A 66 -7.91 7.85 1.89
N MET A 67 -8.21 7.28 3.05
CA MET A 67 -7.61 7.70 4.33
C MET A 67 -6.11 7.47 4.40
N GLY A 68 -5.62 6.36 3.81
CA GLY A 68 -4.20 6.10 3.63
C GLY A 68 -3.51 7.20 2.82
N VAL A 69 -4.07 7.58 1.66
CA VAL A 69 -3.50 8.64 0.80
C VAL A 69 -3.35 9.95 1.56
N VAL A 70 -4.43 10.38 2.23
CA VAL A 70 -4.46 11.67 2.95
C VAL A 70 -3.45 11.67 4.09
N SER A 71 -3.38 10.60 4.87
CA SER A 71 -2.43 10.50 5.98
C SER A 71 -0.97 10.40 5.53
N GLY A 72 -0.70 9.75 4.40
CA GLY A 72 0.64 9.66 3.80
C GLY A 72 1.14 11.01 3.29
N LEU A 73 0.25 11.78 2.67
CA LEU A 73 0.54 13.15 2.23
C LEU A 73 0.94 14.05 3.42
N VAL A 74 0.19 13.96 4.53
CA VAL A 74 0.50 14.71 5.77
C VAL A 74 1.87 14.30 6.32
N MET A 75 2.20 13.01 6.31
CA MET A 75 3.51 12.53 6.76
C MET A 75 4.66 13.04 5.88
N ALA A 76 4.49 13.04 4.55
CA ALA A 76 5.48 13.54 3.62
C ALA A 76 5.81 15.03 3.89
N TYR A 77 4.79 15.85 4.16
CA TYR A 77 5.00 17.24 4.53
C TYR A 77 5.67 17.42 5.90
N GLN A 78 5.44 16.51 6.86
CA GLN A 78 6.11 16.55 8.17
C GLN A 78 7.62 16.33 8.08
N PHE A 79 8.10 15.54 7.11
CA PHE A 79 9.54 15.41 6.87
C PHE A 79 10.19 16.75 6.47
N GLY A 80 9.48 17.57 5.68
CA GLY A 80 9.98 18.88 5.25
C GLY A 80 9.88 19.97 6.32
N THR A 81 8.81 19.99 7.12
CA THR A 81 8.56 21.08 8.09
C THR A 81 9.20 20.86 9.45
N ASN A 82 9.17 19.62 9.97
CA ASN A 82 9.64 19.29 11.32
C ASN A 82 11.04 18.64 11.34
N TRP A 83 11.49 18.10 10.20
CA TRP A 83 12.71 17.28 10.10
C TRP A 83 13.62 17.73 8.94
N SER A 84 13.75 19.03 8.71
CA SER A 84 14.52 19.59 7.57
C SER A 84 15.98 19.12 7.51
N GLY A 85 16.69 19.08 8.65
CA GLY A 85 18.07 18.57 8.71
C GLY A 85 18.21 17.07 8.41
N PHE A 86 17.20 16.26 8.75
CA PHE A 86 17.14 14.85 8.35
C PHE A 86 16.85 14.74 6.85
N SER A 87 15.96 15.57 6.32
CA SER A 87 15.62 15.58 4.90
C SER A 87 16.81 16.03 4.03
N GLU A 88 17.66 16.92 4.52
CA GLU A 88 18.87 17.37 3.82
C GLU A 88 19.97 16.29 3.80
N PHE A 89 20.11 15.53 4.90
CA PHE A 89 21.09 14.45 5.00
C PHE A 89 20.64 13.14 4.35
N ALA A 90 19.45 12.64 4.70
CA ALA A 90 18.95 11.34 4.28
C ALA A 90 18.10 11.39 3.00
N GLY A 91 17.61 12.56 2.60
CA GLY A 91 16.67 12.70 1.48
C GLY A 91 17.22 12.24 0.13
N SER A 92 18.55 12.26 -0.07
CA SER A 92 19.20 11.71 -1.27
C SER A 92 19.07 10.19 -1.40
N ILE A 93 18.80 9.49 -0.28
CA ILE A 93 18.65 8.03 -0.20
C ILE A 93 17.18 7.66 0.01
N THR A 94 16.51 8.27 1.00
CA THR A 94 15.11 7.95 1.34
C THR A 94 14.12 8.55 0.35
N GLY A 95 14.43 9.69 -0.27
CA GLY A 95 13.56 10.34 -1.27
C GLY A 95 13.30 9.46 -2.49
N PRO A 96 14.34 8.90 -3.15
CA PRO A 96 14.16 7.96 -4.25
C PRO A 96 13.43 6.68 -3.84
N LEU A 97 13.67 6.13 -2.65
CA LEU A 97 12.99 4.93 -2.15
C LEU A 97 11.48 5.15 -1.93
N LEU A 98 11.12 6.23 -1.24
CA LEU A 98 9.72 6.62 -1.03
C LEU A 98 9.03 6.97 -2.36
N THR A 99 9.74 7.64 -3.26
CA THR A 99 9.22 7.95 -4.59
C THR A 99 9.01 6.68 -5.41
N TYR A 100 9.92 5.71 -5.33
CA TYR A 100 9.76 4.42 -6.00
C TYR A 100 8.54 3.65 -5.50
N GLU A 101 8.37 3.56 -4.18
CA GLU A 101 7.20 2.94 -3.55
C GLU A 101 5.88 3.61 -3.99
N VAL A 102 5.84 4.95 -3.99
CA VAL A 102 4.65 5.71 -4.39
C VAL A 102 4.37 5.62 -5.91
N LEU A 103 5.40 5.63 -6.75
CA LEU A 103 5.21 5.59 -8.21
C LEU A 103 4.89 4.19 -8.73
N THR A 104 5.37 3.14 -8.04
CA THR A 104 5.18 1.77 -8.50
C THR A 104 4.02 1.10 -7.78
N ALA A 105 4.09 0.89 -6.47
CA ALA A 105 3.06 0.17 -5.72
C ALA A 105 1.77 0.98 -5.62
N PHE A 106 1.85 2.23 -5.17
CA PHE A 106 0.67 3.06 -4.94
C PHE A 106 -0.04 3.48 -6.23
N PHE A 107 0.71 3.86 -7.27
CA PHE A 107 0.11 4.24 -8.55
C PHE A 107 -0.54 3.05 -9.29
N LEU A 108 0.04 1.86 -9.15
CA LEU A 108 -0.49 0.63 -9.71
C LEU A 108 -1.74 0.19 -8.92
N GLU A 109 -1.70 0.23 -7.59
CA GLU A 109 -2.86 -0.02 -6.73
C GLU A 109 -4.00 0.97 -7.02
N ALA A 110 -3.74 2.29 -7.02
CA ALA A 110 -4.73 3.32 -7.31
C ALA A 110 -5.32 3.20 -8.73
N GLY A 111 -4.47 2.90 -9.72
CA GLY A 111 -4.87 2.76 -11.12
C GLY A 111 -5.81 1.59 -11.34
N PHE A 112 -5.50 0.43 -10.75
CA PHE A 112 -6.34 -0.75 -10.86
C PHE A 112 -7.56 -0.70 -9.92
N LEU A 113 -7.49 -0.01 -8.79
CA LEU A 113 -8.63 0.20 -7.88
C LEU A 113 -9.77 0.98 -8.55
N GLY A 114 -9.45 1.95 -9.41
CA GLY A 114 -10.44 2.63 -10.25
C GLY A 114 -11.16 1.68 -11.22
N VAL A 115 -10.43 0.71 -11.79
CA VAL A 115 -11.00 -0.35 -12.63
C VAL A 115 -11.81 -1.34 -11.78
N MET A 116 -11.35 -1.68 -10.58
CA MET A 116 -12.00 -2.61 -9.67
C MET A 116 -13.36 -2.10 -9.16
N LEU A 117 -13.45 -0.79 -8.86
CA LEU A 117 -14.68 -0.18 -8.36
C LEU A 117 -15.71 0.13 -9.46
N PHE A 118 -15.25 0.55 -10.64
CA PHE A 118 -16.13 1.04 -11.71
C PHE A 118 -16.21 0.13 -12.95
N GLY A 119 -15.36 -0.90 -13.02
CA GLY A 119 -15.21 -1.79 -14.17
C GLY A 119 -16.24 -2.91 -14.28
N TRP A 120 -17.02 -3.16 -13.22
CA TRP A 120 -17.94 -4.31 -13.18
C TRP A 120 -18.95 -4.38 -14.34
N ASN A 121 -19.39 -3.23 -14.87
CA ASN A 121 -20.30 -3.15 -16.03
C ASN A 121 -19.60 -2.65 -17.32
N ARG A 122 -18.29 -2.38 -17.28
CA ARG A 122 -17.54 -1.80 -18.41
C ARG A 122 -16.39 -2.67 -18.93
N VAL A 123 -15.97 -3.70 -18.19
CA VAL A 123 -14.86 -4.59 -18.60
C VAL A 123 -15.30 -6.05 -18.55
N SER A 124 -14.73 -6.89 -19.42
CA SER A 124 -15.09 -8.31 -19.48
C SER A 124 -14.65 -9.04 -18.17
N PRO A 125 -15.40 -10.05 -17.70
CA PRO A 125 -15.11 -10.73 -16.43
C PRO A 125 -13.69 -11.30 -16.32
N GLY A 126 -13.09 -11.70 -17.45
CA GLY A 126 -11.70 -12.18 -17.48
C GLY A 126 -10.65 -11.07 -17.39
N MET A 127 -10.96 -9.87 -17.88
CA MET A 127 -10.07 -8.71 -17.78
C MET A 127 -10.15 -8.06 -16.39
N HIS A 128 -11.31 -8.16 -15.74
CA HIS A 128 -11.50 -7.80 -14.33
C HIS A 128 -10.66 -8.71 -13.43
N PHE A 129 -10.69 -10.04 -13.65
CA PHE A 129 -9.82 -10.98 -12.95
C PHE A 129 -8.33 -10.72 -13.17
N PHE A 130 -7.93 -10.40 -14.41
CA PHE A 130 -6.54 -10.11 -14.73
C PHE A 130 -6.04 -8.84 -14.03
N ALA A 131 -6.87 -7.79 -13.95
CA ALA A 131 -6.58 -6.58 -13.18
C ALA A 131 -6.40 -6.90 -11.68
N THR A 132 -7.29 -7.71 -11.13
CA THR A 132 -7.24 -8.14 -9.73
C THR A 132 -6.03 -9.02 -9.41
N CYS A 133 -5.61 -9.89 -10.34
CA CYS A 133 -4.36 -10.65 -10.25
C CYS A 133 -3.12 -9.76 -10.40
N MET A 134 -3.15 -8.73 -11.24
CA MET A 134 -2.05 -7.76 -11.38
C MET A 134 -1.83 -6.94 -10.10
N VAL A 135 -2.90 -6.57 -9.40
CA VAL A 135 -2.80 -5.93 -8.07
C VAL A 135 -2.15 -6.88 -7.05
N ALA A 136 -2.57 -8.15 -7.03
CA ALA A 136 -2.00 -9.14 -6.11
C ALA A 136 -0.55 -9.53 -6.44
N LEU A 137 -0.16 -9.50 -7.73
CA LEU A 137 1.20 -9.79 -8.17
C LEU A 137 2.16 -8.60 -8.00
N GLY A 138 1.66 -7.37 -7.95
CA GLY A 138 2.46 -6.19 -7.64
C GLY A 138 3.18 -6.30 -6.30
N ASP A 139 2.51 -6.88 -5.30
CA ASP A 139 3.11 -7.17 -3.98
C ASP A 139 4.15 -8.30 -4.01
N HIS A 140 4.03 -9.25 -4.96
CA HIS A 140 4.86 -10.46 -4.99
C HIS A 140 6.09 -10.35 -5.91
N HIS A 141 6.19 -9.29 -6.71
CA HIS A 141 7.26 -9.10 -7.69
C HIS A 141 8.63 -8.77 -7.05
N LEU A 142 8.67 -8.48 -5.75
CA LEU A 142 9.93 -8.25 -5.01
C LEU A 142 10.69 -9.55 -4.69
N ASP A 143 10.01 -10.71 -4.64
CA ASP A 143 10.64 -11.99 -4.29
C ASP A 143 11.27 -12.73 -5.50
N LEU A 144 10.93 -12.35 -6.73
CA LEU A 144 11.31 -13.10 -7.94
C LEU A 144 12.43 -12.48 -8.78
N LEU A 145 12.91 -11.29 -8.43
CA LEU A 145 13.95 -10.59 -9.21
C LEU A 145 15.36 -10.68 -8.64
N ASP A 146 15.57 -11.20 -7.42
CA ASP A 146 16.93 -11.31 -6.90
C ASP A 146 17.28 -12.69 -6.30
N PRO A 147 17.47 -13.71 -7.16
CA PRO A 147 18.11 -14.96 -6.74
C PRO A 147 19.57 -14.78 -6.26
N ARG A 148 20.18 -13.59 -6.38
CA ARG A 148 21.53 -13.33 -5.83
C ARG A 148 21.50 -12.93 -4.36
N LEU A 149 20.41 -12.34 -3.85
CA LEU A 149 20.25 -12.06 -2.42
C LEU A 149 20.07 -13.34 -1.59
N GLN A 150 19.32 -14.31 -2.12
CA GLN A 150 19.14 -15.61 -1.46
C GLN A 150 20.45 -16.41 -1.35
N GLN A 151 21.35 -16.22 -2.32
CA GLN A 151 22.70 -16.81 -2.30
C GLN A 151 23.61 -16.10 -1.28
N LEU A 152 23.54 -14.78 -1.18
CA LEU A 152 24.32 -13.99 -0.21
C LEU A 152 23.94 -14.29 1.25
N ASP A 153 22.65 -14.49 1.54
CA ASP A 153 22.20 -14.87 2.88
C ASP A 153 22.58 -16.32 3.24
N ALA A 154 22.58 -17.23 2.27
CA ALA A 154 23.01 -18.61 2.45
C ALA A 154 24.54 -18.71 2.69
N ASP A 155 25.33 -17.89 1.99
CA ASP A 155 26.79 -17.85 2.16
C ASP A 155 27.19 -17.14 3.47
N ALA A 156 26.41 -16.13 3.91
CA ALA A 156 26.62 -15.43 5.19
C ALA A 156 26.20 -16.25 6.42
N ALA A 157 25.29 -17.22 6.28
CA ALA A 157 24.90 -18.15 7.34
C ALA A 157 25.84 -19.37 7.48
N GLY A 158 26.78 -19.53 6.54
CA GLY A 158 27.75 -20.63 6.49
C GLY A 158 29.18 -20.27 6.91
N ILE A 159 29.44 -19.05 7.39
CA ILE A 159 30.74 -18.58 7.90
C ILE A 159 30.56 -17.97 9.29
#